data_AF-A0A953JU91-F1
#
_entry.id   AF-A0A953JU91-F1
#
_cell.length_a   1.000
_cell.length_b   1.000
_cell.length_c   1.000
_cell.angle_alpha   90.00
_cell.angle_beta   90.00
_cell.angle_gamma   90.00
#
_symmetry.space_group_name_H-M   'P 1'
#
loop_
_entity.id
_entity.type
_entity.pdbx_description
1 polymer ?
#
loop_
_entity_poly.entity_id
_entity_poly.type
_entity_poly.pdbx_seq_one_letter_code
_entity_poly.pdbx_strand_id
1 'polypeptide(L)'
;MKGVDDGQLVTGTVVKVDHDEVLLDIGYKSEGVIPSRELSIRNDVDPHELVSIGDEVEALVLTKEDKEGRLILSKKRAQYERAWGQIEKIKDAEGVVSGPVIEVVKGGLIVDIGLRGFLPASLVELRRVRDLQPYVGQTLEAKIIELDKNRNNVVLSRRAWLEETQKEQRDEFLTNLKPGERRRGVVSSVVNFGAFVDLGGMDGLVHVSELSWKHVDHPGSVVQVGDEIEVEVLEVDMSRERISLSLKATQQDPWQEFASNHQVGELVYGRVTKLVPFGSFIQVGDGIEGLVHISEMSAHHVDLPEQVVTPGEELWVKIIDLDLQRRRISLSIKQAAEGGIVAAEYQEHFGEHAYDDEGNYIGGAIDPEATSEGQEAWEQYYAEHGFQADGVTPIDAPAAGDAESAEEPAAD
;
A
#
# COMPACT_ATOMS: atom_id res chain seq x y z
N MET A 1 11.29 -65.65 -27.51
CA MET A 1 9.89 -65.16 -27.43
C MET A 1 9.79 -64.32 -26.17
N LYS A 2 9.56 -63.00 -26.28
CA LYS A 2 9.37 -62.15 -25.11
C LYS A 2 8.07 -62.58 -24.43
N GLY A 3 8.14 -63.05 -23.19
CA GLY A 3 6.95 -63.21 -22.35
C GLY A 3 6.35 -61.85 -22.10
N VAL A 4 5.02 -61.77 -22.11
CA VAL A 4 4.29 -60.58 -21.71
C VAL A 4 3.67 -60.90 -20.36
N ASP A 5 4.07 -60.17 -19.32
CA ASP A 5 3.55 -60.35 -17.96
C ASP A 5 2.42 -59.34 -17.68
N ASP A 6 1.52 -59.69 -16.74
CA ASP A 6 0.46 -58.79 -16.29
C ASP A 6 1.10 -57.52 -15.69
N GLY A 7 0.62 -56.34 -16.11
CA GLY A 7 1.18 -55.04 -15.73
C GLY A 7 2.32 -54.53 -16.62
N GLN A 8 2.69 -55.24 -17.69
CA GLN A 8 3.72 -54.79 -18.62
C GLN A 8 3.18 -53.80 -19.66
N LEU A 9 3.95 -52.74 -19.93
CA LEU A 9 3.71 -51.82 -21.05
C LEU A 9 4.12 -52.50 -22.37
N VAL A 10 3.18 -52.63 -23.30
CA VAL A 10 3.41 -53.20 -24.64
C VAL A 10 3.04 -52.20 -25.72
N THR A 11 3.75 -52.27 -26.84
CA THR A 11 3.49 -51.48 -28.05
C THR A 11 2.89 -52.39 -29.11
N GLY A 12 1.78 -52.00 -29.71
CA GLY A 12 1.13 -52.79 -30.76
C GLY A 12 0.54 -51.92 -31.86
N THR A 13 0.35 -52.52 -33.04
CA THR A 13 -0.27 -51.85 -34.19
C THR A 13 -1.77 -52.14 -34.20
N VAL A 14 -2.60 -51.12 -34.40
CA VAL A 14 -4.05 -51.28 -34.50
C VAL A 14 -4.38 -52.02 -35.80
N VAL A 15 -4.86 -53.26 -35.70
CA VAL A 15 -5.26 -54.06 -36.87
C VAL A 15 -6.72 -53.85 -37.22
N LYS A 16 -7.57 -53.59 -36.22
CA LYS A 16 -9.00 -53.40 -36.42
C LYS A 16 -9.59 -52.52 -35.32
N VAL A 17 -10.46 -51.60 -35.72
CA VAL A 17 -11.21 -50.71 -34.82
C VAL A 17 -12.68 -51.08 -34.96
N ASP A 18 -13.27 -51.69 -33.93
CA ASP A 18 -14.72 -51.87 -33.83
C ASP A 18 -15.31 -50.78 -32.91
N HIS A 19 -16.65 -50.71 -32.81
CA HIS A 19 -17.35 -49.71 -31.99
C HIS A 19 -17.10 -49.90 -30.48
N ASP A 20 -16.97 -51.15 -30.04
CA ASP A 20 -16.87 -51.48 -28.60
C ASP A 20 -15.46 -51.93 -28.19
N GLU A 21 -14.63 -52.35 -29.14
CA GLU A 21 -13.29 -52.88 -28.88
C GLU A 21 -12.31 -52.55 -30.02
N VAL A 22 -11.03 -52.39 -29.68
CA VAL A 22 -9.96 -52.18 -30.65
C VAL A 22 -8.93 -53.29 -30.52
N LEU A 23 -8.62 -53.92 -31.64
CA LEU A 23 -7.67 -55.03 -31.74
C LEU A 23 -6.29 -54.47 -32.08
N LEU A 24 -5.31 -54.81 -31.25
CA LEU A 24 -3.90 -54.51 -31.44
C LEU A 24 -3.12 -55.80 -31.68
N ASP A 25 -2.29 -55.79 -32.72
CA ASP A 25 -1.22 -56.76 -32.86
C ASP A 25 0.00 -56.29 -32.07
N ILE A 26 0.31 -56.98 -30.97
CA ILE A 26 1.49 -56.72 -30.12
C ILE A 26 2.65 -57.67 -30.45
N GLY A 27 2.59 -58.42 -31.55
CA GLY A 27 3.62 -59.40 -31.94
C GLY A 27 3.68 -60.62 -31.01
N TYR A 28 2.57 -60.93 -30.33
CA TYR A 28 2.42 -62.07 -29.43
C TYR A 28 1.54 -63.16 -30.07
N LYS A 29 1.41 -64.33 -29.41
CA LYS A 29 0.63 -65.47 -29.94
C LYS A 29 -0.88 -65.18 -30.13
N SER A 30 -1.38 -64.13 -29.48
CA SER A 30 -2.77 -63.68 -29.54
C SER A 30 -2.83 -62.16 -29.72
N GLU A 31 -3.86 -61.66 -30.38
CA GLU A 31 -4.16 -60.23 -30.50
C GLU A 31 -4.61 -59.65 -29.14
N GLY A 32 -4.23 -58.41 -28.89
CA GLY A 32 -4.66 -57.64 -27.72
C GLY A 32 -5.95 -56.90 -28.00
N VAL A 33 -6.86 -56.89 -27.04
CA VAL A 33 -8.15 -56.20 -27.11
C VAL A 33 -8.14 -55.04 -26.14
N ILE A 34 -8.39 -53.83 -26.62
CA ILE A 34 -8.64 -52.63 -25.81
C ILE A 34 -10.14 -52.34 -25.87
N PRO A 35 -10.89 -52.55 -24.77
CA PRO A 35 -12.27 -52.09 -24.68
C PRO A 35 -12.36 -50.58 -24.88
N SER A 36 -13.41 -50.08 -25.53
CA SER A 36 -13.63 -48.63 -25.76
C SER A 36 -13.54 -47.80 -24.47
N ARG A 37 -13.96 -48.37 -23.33
CA ARG A 37 -13.87 -47.76 -21.99
C ARG A 37 -12.44 -47.54 -21.48
N GLU A 38 -11.49 -48.30 -21.99
CA GLU A 38 -10.06 -48.26 -21.63
C GLU A 38 -9.24 -47.52 -22.71
N LEU A 39 -9.90 -46.90 -23.69
CA LEU A 39 -9.28 -46.24 -24.83
C LEU A 39 -8.91 -44.78 -24.54
N SER A 40 -9.65 -44.10 -23.63
CA SER A 40 -9.43 -42.68 -23.31
C SER A 40 -9.73 -42.34 -21.84
N ILE A 41 -9.15 -41.23 -21.39
CA ILE A 41 -9.41 -40.59 -20.10
C ILE A 41 -10.76 -39.85 -20.13
N ARG A 42 -11.19 -39.35 -21.30
CA ARG A 42 -12.48 -38.68 -21.50
C ARG A 42 -13.56 -39.73 -21.79
N ASN A 43 -14.70 -39.62 -21.11
CA ASN A 43 -15.87 -40.49 -21.36
C ASN A 43 -16.55 -40.04 -22.67
N ASP A 44 -17.00 -40.99 -23.49
CA ASP A 44 -17.75 -40.80 -24.75
C ASP A 44 -16.99 -40.16 -25.92
N VAL A 45 -15.78 -40.64 -26.23
CA VAL A 45 -15.15 -40.35 -27.54
C VAL A 45 -15.21 -41.60 -28.40
N ASP A 46 -15.68 -41.46 -29.63
CA ASP A 46 -15.75 -42.56 -30.59
C ASP A 46 -14.34 -43.14 -30.85
N PRO A 47 -14.15 -44.47 -30.80
CA PRO A 47 -12.85 -45.10 -31.01
C PRO A 47 -12.21 -44.72 -32.36
N HIS A 48 -13.04 -44.48 -33.39
CA HIS A 48 -12.60 -44.08 -34.73
C HIS A 48 -11.97 -42.69 -34.80
N GLU A 49 -12.25 -41.79 -33.86
CA GLU A 49 -11.61 -40.46 -33.82
C GLU A 49 -10.26 -40.47 -33.10
N LEU A 50 -9.97 -41.55 -32.35
CA LEU A 50 -8.85 -41.63 -31.41
C LEU A 50 -7.72 -42.54 -31.88
N VAL A 51 -8.03 -43.52 -32.73
CA VAL A 51 -7.07 -44.47 -33.31
C VAL A 51 -7.49 -44.83 -34.73
N SER A 52 -6.53 -44.81 -35.66
CA SER A 52 -6.69 -45.28 -37.03
C SER A 52 -6.12 -46.69 -37.20
N ILE A 53 -6.65 -47.44 -38.18
CA ILE A 53 -6.07 -48.74 -38.56
C ILE A 53 -4.64 -48.51 -39.05
N GLY A 54 -3.68 -49.20 -38.44
CA GLY A 54 -2.25 -49.06 -38.70
C GLY A 54 -1.50 -48.17 -37.70
N ASP A 55 -2.19 -47.48 -36.77
CA ASP A 55 -1.52 -46.69 -35.75
C ASP A 55 -0.79 -47.58 -34.74
N GLU A 56 0.42 -47.17 -34.33
CA GLU A 56 1.09 -47.74 -33.18
C GLU A 56 0.52 -47.15 -31.88
N VAL A 57 -0.02 -48.02 -31.04
CA VAL A 57 -0.61 -47.65 -29.75
C VAL A 57 0.09 -48.43 -28.65
N GLU A 58 0.47 -47.70 -27.61
CA GLU A 58 1.08 -48.27 -26.42
C GLU A 58 -0.01 -48.50 -25.36
N ALA A 59 -0.09 -49.73 -24.84
CA ALA A 59 -1.11 -50.14 -23.89
C ALA A 59 -0.51 -51.03 -22.80
N LEU A 60 -1.14 -51.02 -21.62
CA LEU A 60 -0.71 -51.84 -20.47
C LEU A 60 -1.54 -53.12 -20.39
N VAL A 61 -0.89 -54.26 -20.16
CA VAL A 61 -1.54 -55.57 -20.08
C VAL A 61 -2.26 -55.71 -18.75
N LEU A 62 -3.60 -55.78 -18.77
CA LEU A 62 -4.41 -55.96 -17.56
C LEU A 62 -4.59 -57.43 -17.21
N THR A 63 -4.78 -58.28 -18.21
CA THR A 63 -5.04 -59.72 -18.01
C THR A 63 -4.54 -60.49 -19.22
N LYS A 64 -3.67 -61.47 -18.97
CA LYS A 64 -3.06 -62.29 -20.02
C LYS A 64 -3.99 -63.30 -20.70
N GLU A 65 -5.05 -63.77 -20.04
CA GLU A 65 -5.95 -64.81 -20.59
C GLU A 65 -7.36 -64.67 -20.00
N ASP A 66 -8.28 -64.01 -20.72
CA ASP A 66 -9.72 -64.22 -20.47
C ASP A 66 -10.14 -65.63 -20.98
N LYS A 67 -11.39 -66.04 -20.78
CA LYS A 67 -11.93 -67.37 -21.16
C LYS A 67 -11.74 -67.76 -22.63
N GLU A 68 -11.36 -66.81 -23.49
CA GLU A 68 -11.13 -66.99 -24.93
C GLU A 68 -9.65 -66.85 -25.35
N GLY A 69 -8.71 -66.74 -24.40
CA GLY A 69 -7.26 -66.67 -24.71
C GLY A 69 -6.80 -65.33 -25.34
N ARG A 70 -7.59 -64.27 -25.13
CA ARG A 70 -7.32 -62.90 -25.59
C ARG A 70 -6.67 -62.07 -24.48
N LEU A 71 -5.76 -61.18 -24.86
CA LEU A 71 -5.05 -60.26 -23.96
C LEU A 71 -5.88 -58.99 -23.79
N ILE A 72 -6.24 -58.62 -22.55
CA ILE A 72 -6.93 -57.35 -22.30
C ILE A 72 -5.89 -56.26 -22.05
N LEU A 73 -5.95 -55.20 -22.86
CA LEU A 73 -5.02 -54.08 -22.85
C LEU A 73 -5.76 -52.79 -22.44
N SER A 74 -5.06 -51.85 -21.81
CA SER A 74 -5.58 -50.52 -21.49
C SER A 74 -4.65 -49.42 -21.97
N LYS A 75 -5.14 -48.60 -22.91
CA LYS A 75 -4.47 -47.37 -23.37
C LYS A 75 -4.52 -46.30 -22.28
N LYS A 76 -5.64 -46.21 -21.57
CA LYS A 76 -5.86 -45.30 -20.45
C LYS A 76 -4.79 -45.48 -19.36
N ARG A 77 -4.55 -46.71 -18.90
CA ARG A 77 -3.54 -47.00 -17.86
C ARG A 77 -2.12 -46.70 -18.32
N ALA A 78 -1.78 -46.97 -19.58
CA ALA A 78 -0.47 -46.63 -20.15
C ALA A 78 -0.24 -45.11 -20.21
N GLN A 79 -1.27 -44.32 -20.55
CA GLN A 79 -1.19 -42.85 -20.49
C GLN A 79 -0.98 -42.34 -19.07
N TYR A 80 -1.65 -42.94 -18.07
CA TYR A 80 -1.46 -42.60 -16.66
C TYR A 80 -0.01 -42.79 -16.19
N GLU A 81 0.62 -43.93 -16.50
CA GLU A 81 2.01 -44.16 -16.11
C GLU A 81 3.00 -43.20 -16.79
N ARG A 82 2.78 -42.87 -18.08
CA ARG A 82 3.60 -41.85 -18.75
C ARG A 82 3.43 -40.47 -18.14
N ALA A 83 2.19 -40.05 -17.90
CA ALA A 83 1.89 -38.77 -17.28
C ALA A 83 2.57 -38.67 -15.90
N TRP A 84 2.54 -39.76 -15.13
CA TRP A 84 3.27 -39.88 -13.87
C TRP A 84 4.79 -39.71 -14.04
N GLY A 85 5.41 -40.43 -14.98
CA GLY A 85 6.84 -40.30 -15.24
C GLY A 85 7.25 -38.92 -15.77
N GLN A 86 6.35 -38.23 -16.49
CA GLN A 86 6.56 -36.86 -16.94
C GLN A 86 6.47 -35.87 -15.77
N ILE A 87 5.47 -36.02 -14.91
CA ILE A 87 5.26 -35.17 -13.73
C ILE A 87 6.38 -35.34 -12.71
N GLU A 88 6.91 -36.56 -12.52
CA GLU A 88 8.08 -36.82 -11.68
C GLU A 88 9.32 -36.07 -12.19
N LYS A 89 9.58 -36.12 -13.50
CA LYS A 89 10.67 -35.35 -14.13
C LYS A 89 10.48 -33.83 -13.99
N ILE A 90 9.26 -33.34 -14.17
CA ILE A 90 8.96 -31.91 -14.03
C ILE A 90 9.18 -31.46 -12.58
N LYS A 91 8.79 -32.28 -11.60
CA LYS A 91 9.02 -31.99 -10.19
C LYS A 91 10.51 -31.93 -9.84
N ASP A 92 11.30 -32.87 -10.33
CA ASP A 92 12.76 -32.89 -10.12
C ASP A 92 13.47 -31.69 -10.76
N ALA A 93 12.89 -31.16 -11.84
CA ALA A 93 13.36 -29.94 -12.51
C ALA A 93 12.76 -28.65 -11.94
N GLU A 94 11.99 -28.70 -10.84
CA GLU A 94 11.20 -27.59 -10.29
C GLU A 94 10.36 -26.84 -11.34
N GLY A 95 9.93 -27.57 -12.38
CA GLY A 95 9.23 -27.05 -13.54
C GLY A 95 7.76 -26.73 -13.26
N VAL A 96 7.17 -26.01 -14.20
CA VAL A 96 5.76 -25.59 -14.17
C VAL A 96 4.90 -26.58 -14.95
N VAL A 97 3.68 -26.83 -14.45
CA VAL A 97 2.64 -27.57 -15.15
C VAL A 97 1.48 -26.63 -15.47
N SER A 98 0.87 -26.82 -16.63
CA SER A 98 -0.30 -26.07 -17.06
C SER A 98 -1.45 -27.02 -17.36
N GLY A 99 -2.67 -26.62 -17.00
CA GLY A 99 -3.84 -27.48 -17.17
C GLY A 99 -5.17 -26.76 -16.96
N PRO A 100 -6.25 -27.18 -17.64
CA PRO A 100 -7.58 -26.63 -17.42
C PRO A 100 -8.16 -27.07 -16.07
N VAL A 101 -8.87 -26.17 -15.39
CA VAL A 101 -9.64 -26.48 -14.18
C VAL A 101 -10.90 -27.27 -14.56
N ILE A 102 -11.00 -28.50 -14.06
CA ILE A 102 -12.15 -29.39 -14.30
C ILE A 102 -13.31 -29.03 -13.35
N GLU A 103 -13.03 -28.98 -12.06
CA GLU A 103 -14.06 -28.84 -11.01
C GLU A 103 -13.57 -28.03 -9.80
N VAL A 104 -14.52 -27.41 -9.10
CA VAL A 104 -14.28 -26.74 -7.81
C VAL A 104 -14.77 -27.65 -6.69
N VAL A 105 -13.93 -27.88 -5.68
CA VAL A 105 -14.27 -28.60 -4.45
C VAL A 105 -14.21 -27.65 -3.26
N LYS A 106 -14.79 -28.04 -2.11
CA LYS A 106 -14.87 -27.19 -0.90
C LYS A 106 -13.52 -26.68 -0.37
N GLY A 107 -12.40 -27.30 -0.77
CA GLY A 107 -11.05 -26.93 -0.34
C GLY A 107 -10.14 -26.36 -1.44
N GLY A 108 -10.58 -26.29 -2.70
CA GLY A 108 -9.71 -25.92 -3.81
C GLY A 108 -10.26 -26.23 -5.20
N LEU A 109 -9.37 -26.27 -6.18
CA LEU A 109 -9.64 -26.54 -7.59
C LEU A 109 -9.01 -27.86 -8.00
N ILE A 110 -9.67 -28.60 -8.89
CA ILE A 110 -9.10 -29.77 -9.55
C ILE A 110 -8.69 -29.36 -10.96
N VAL A 111 -7.41 -29.53 -11.27
CA VAL A 111 -6.77 -29.14 -12.52
C VAL A 111 -6.34 -30.40 -13.27
N ASP A 112 -6.59 -30.46 -14.58
CA ASP A 112 -6.12 -31.53 -15.44
C ASP A 112 -4.72 -31.21 -16.00
N ILE A 113 -3.69 -31.83 -15.46
CA ILE A 113 -2.30 -31.71 -15.97
C ILE A 113 -1.86 -32.98 -16.71
N GLY A 114 -2.81 -33.80 -17.18
CA GLY A 114 -2.60 -35.20 -17.58
C GLY A 114 -2.80 -36.19 -16.42
N LEU A 115 -2.80 -35.69 -15.18
CA LEU A 115 -3.30 -36.32 -13.96
C LEU A 115 -4.22 -35.33 -13.22
N ARG A 116 -4.98 -35.82 -12.24
CA ARG A 116 -5.78 -34.95 -11.38
C ARG A 116 -4.88 -34.20 -10.40
N GLY A 117 -4.66 -32.92 -10.65
CA GLY A 117 -4.01 -31.99 -9.75
C GLY A 117 -5.01 -31.36 -8.79
N PHE A 118 -4.73 -31.35 -7.50
CA PHE A 118 -5.46 -30.59 -6.49
C PHE A 118 -4.71 -29.30 -6.19
N LEU A 119 -5.36 -28.17 -6.42
CA LEU A 119 -4.85 -26.83 -6.14
C LEU A 119 -5.64 -26.23 -4.96
N PRO A 120 -5.06 -26.14 -3.76
CA PRO A 120 -5.74 -25.60 -2.59
C PRO A 120 -6.17 -24.14 -2.80
N ALA A 121 -7.33 -23.75 -2.28
CA ALA A 121 -7.86 -22.38 -2.41
C ALA A 121 -6.88 -21.29 -1.92
N SER A 122 -6.07 -21.60 -0.91
CA SER A 122 -5.05 -20.70 -0.36
C SER A 122 -3.80 -20.54 -1.23
N LEU A 123 -3.61 -21.42 -2.21
CA LEU A 123 -2.43 -21.44 -3.10
C LEU A 123 -2.79 -21.06 -4.55
N VAL A 124 -4.01 -20.56 -4.78
CA VAL A 124 -4.47 -20.08 -6.10
C VAL A 124 -3.88 -18.70 -6.40
N GLU A 125 -3.92 -17.78 -5.43
CA GLU A 125 -3.49 -16.40 -5.59
C GLU A 125 -2.81 -15.85 -4.33
N LEU A 126 -2.07 -14.75 -4.49
CA LEU A 126 -1.45 -13.99 -3.40
C LEU A 126 -2.52 -13.36 -2.47
N ARG A 127 -3.69 -13.02 -3.00
CA ARG A 127 -4.84 -12.49 -2.23
C ARG A 127 -5.88 -13.58 -2.00
N ARG A 128 -6.61 -13.48 -0.88
CA ARG A 128 -7.75 -14.37 -0.60
C ARG A 128 -8.91 -14.05 -1.54
N VAL A 129 -9.09 -14.87 -2.56
CA VAL A 129 -10.29 -14.89 -3.40
C VAL A 129 -11.43 -15.60 -2.65
N ARG A 130 -12.60 -14.95 -2.61
CA ARG A 130 -13.81 -15.51 -2.01
C ARG A 130 -14.55 -16.43 -2.99
N ASP A 131 -14.39 -16.18 -4.29
CA ASP A 131 -15.05 -16.92 -5.36
C ASP A 131 -14.05 -17.63 -6.27
N LEU A 132 -14.16 -18.96 -6.34
CA LEU A 132 -13.32 -19.83 -7.16
C LEU A 132 -14.01 -20.29 -8.45
N GLN A 133 -15.30 -20.01 -8.60
CA GLN A 133 -16.08 -20.37 -9.79
C GLN A 133 -15.54 -19.79 -11.10
N PRO A 134 -15.01 -18.55 -11.17
CA PRO A 134 -14.50 -17.99 -12.42
C PRO A 134 -13.35 -18.77 -13.04
N TYR A 135 -12.63 -19.55 -12.22
CA TYR A 135 -11.47 -20.31 -12.66
C TYR A 135 -11.84 -21.62 -13.35
N VAL A 136 -13.08 -22.11 -13.24
CA VAL A 136 -13.52 -23.33 -13.91
C VAL A 136 -13.39 -23.17 -15.43
N GLY A 137 -12.71 -24.13 -16.08
CA GLY A 137 -12.43 -24.09 -17.51
C GLY A 137 -11.27 -23.19 -17.93
N GLN A 138 -10.67 -22.41 -17.03
CA GLN A 138 -9.43 -21.68 -17.34
C GLN A 138 -8.22 -22.60 -17.22
N THR A 139 -7.23 -22.39 -18.08
CA THR A 139 -5.92 -23.06 -17.97
C THR A 139 -5.07 -22.32 -16.95
N LEU A 140 -4.68 -23.00 -15.88
CA LEU A 140 -3.84 -22.46 -14.82
C LEU A 140 -2.45 -23.05 -14.87
N GLU A 141 -1.44 -22.20 -14.67
CA GLU A 141 -0.05 -22.59 -14.49
C GLU A 141 0.27 -22.68 -13.00
N ALA A 142 0.87 -23.79 -12.58
CA ALA A 142 1.20 -24.06 -11.19
C ALA A 142 2.45 -24.92 -11.06
N LYS A 143 3.15 -24.81 -9.94
CA LYS A 143 4.25 -25.73 -9.58
C LYS A 143 3.72 -26.91 -8.76
N ILE A 144 4.39 -28.05 -8.88
CA ILE A 144 4.08 -29.26 -8.12
C ILE A 144 4.74 -29.16 -6.76
N ILE A 145 3.96 -29.21 -5.68
CA ILE A 145 4.50 -29.30 -4.31
C ILE A 145 4.63 -30.77 -3.91
N GLU A 146 3.55 -31.52 -4.07
CA GLU A 146 3.45 -32.87 -3.52
C GLU A 146 2.88 -33.84 -4.55
N LEU A 147 3.32 -35.09 -4.47
CA LEU A 147 2.91 -36.18 -5.35
C LEU A 147 2.48 -37.36 -4.50
N ASP A 148 1.19 -37.73 -4.55
CA ASP A 148 0.66 -38.92 -3.87
C ASP A 148 0.42 -40.04 -4.90
N LYS A 149 1.36 -40.99 -4.95
CA LYS A 149 1.29 -42.17 -5.84
C LYS A 149 0.14 -43.13 -5.49
N ASN A 150 -0.33 -43.14 -4.24
CA ASN A 150 -1.39 -44.06 -3.81
C ASN A 150 -2.79 -43.57 -4.24
N ARG A 151 -2.99 -42.25 -4.26
CA ARG A 151 -4.30 -41.64 -4.58
C ARG A 151 -4.41 -41.09 -6.00
N ASN A 152 -3.35 -41.18 -6.82
CA ASN A 152 -3.33 -40.57 -8.15
C ASN A 152 -3.61 -39.06 -8.14
N ASN A 153 -3.17 -38.39 -7.06
CA ASN A 153 -3.40 -36.97 -6.84
C ASN A 153 -2.06 -36.25 -6.73
N VAL A 154 -1.97 -35.09 -7.39
CA VAL A 154 -0.82 -34.20 -7.36
C VAL A 154 -1.23 -32.91 -6.68
N VAL A 155 -0.50 -32.41 -5.68
CA VAL A 155 -0.82 -31.12 -5.06
C VAL A 155 -0.05 -30.01 -5.77
N LEU A 156 -0.79 -29.05 -6.30
CA LEU A 156 -0.30 -27.93 -7.08
C LEU A 156 -0.38 -26.62 -6.29
N SER A 157 0.54 -25.70 -6.59
CA SER A 157 0.54 -24.34 -6.07
C SER A 157 0.84 -23.35 -7.16
N ARG A 158 -0.13 -22.48 -7.42
CA ARG A 158 0.03 -21.33 -8.32
C ARG A 158 0.80 -20.20 -7.63
N ARG A 159 0.65 -20.05 -6.31
CA ARG A 159 1.40 -19.07 -5.52
C ARG A 159 2.92 -19.22 -5.70
N ALA A 160 3.44 -20.45 -5.67
CA ALA A 160 4.88 -20.69 -5.83
C ALA A 160 5.41 -20.23 -7.19
N TRP A 161 4.61 -20.38 -8.26
CA TRP A 161 4.95 -19.85 -9.57
C TRP A 161 4.89 -18.32 -9.62
N LEU A 162 3.82 -17.73 -9.09
CA LEU A 162 3.67 -16.27 -9.02
C LEU A 162 4.79 -15.61 -8.22
N GLU A 163 5.24 -16.22 -7.13
CA GLU A 163 6.34 -15.72 -6.30
C GLU A 163 7.67 -15.70 -7.07
N GLU A 164 7.92 -16.67 -7.93
CA GLU A 164 9.18 -16.80 -8.67
C GLU A 164 9.25 -15.89 -9.89
N THR A 165 8.17 -15.80 -10.67
CA THR A 165 8.08 -14.80 -11.75
C THR A 165 8.18 -13.38 -11.20
N GLN A 166 7.58 -13.13 -10.04
CA GLN A 166 7.75 -11.86 -9.33
C GLN A 166 9.18 -11.66 -8.86
N LYS A 167 9.88 -12.71 -8.39
CA LYS A 167 11.27 -12.59 -7.96
C LYS A 167 12.20 -12.20 -9.11
N GLU A 168 12.05 -12.81 -10.29
CA GLU A 168 12.83 -12.42 -11.46
C GLU A 168 12.56 -10.96 -11.87
N GLN A 169 11.29 -10.54 -11.87
CA GLN A 169 10.93 -9.14 -12.11
C GLN A 169 11.47 -8.20 -11.03
N ARG A 170 11.48 -8.62 -9.75
CA ARG A 170 12.01 -7.86 -8.62
C ARG A 170 13.52 -7.65 -8.72
N ASP A 171 14.27 -8.68 -9.06
CA ASP A 171 15.73 -8.60 -9.18
C ASP A 171 16.13 -7.66 -10.33
N GLU A 172 15.42 -7.72 -11.45
CA GLU A 172 15.61 -6.79 -12.57
C GLU A 172 15.22 -5.35 -12.18
N PHE A 173 14.14 -5.20 -11.41
CA PHE A 173 13.66 -3.91 -10.95
C PHE A 173 14.62 -3.25 -9.95
N LEU A 174 15.15 -4.02 -8.99
CA LEU A 174 16.14 -3.58 -8.02
C LEU A 174 17.45 -3.14 -8.69
N THR A 175 17.85 -3.84 -9.76
CA THR A 175 19.06 -3.50 -10.51
C THR A 175 18.91 -2.18 -11.29
N ASN A 176 17.71 -1.87 -11.75
CA ASN A 176 17.43 -0.67 -12.55
C ASN A 176 17.06 0.56 -11.71
N LEU A 177 16.62 0.38 -10.46
CA LEU A 177 16.13 1.47 -9.63
C LEU A 177 17.29 2.24 -8.98
N LYS A 178 17.33 3.56 -9.20
CA LYS A 178 18.28 4.46 -8.52
C LYS A 178 17.60 5.26 -7.41
N PRO A 179 18.26 5.48 -6.27
CA PRO A 179 17.82 6.46 -5.27
C PRO A 179 17.69 7.86 -5.92
N GLY A 180 16.58 8.55 -5.65
CA GLY A 180 16.22 9.87 -6.19
C GLY A 180 15.32 9.84 -7.42
N GLU A 181 14.96 8.66 -7.95
CA GLU A 181 14.01 8.56 -9.06
C GLU A 181 12.57 8.78 -8.58
N ARG A 182 11.81 9.61 -9.31
CA ARG A 182 10.37 9.80 -9.11
C ARG A 182 9.60 8.80 -9.93
N ARG A 183 8.64 8.12 -9.31
CA ARG A 183 7.83 7.08 -9.94
C ARG A 183 6.39 7.15 -9.46
N ARG A 184 5.48 6.78 -10.35
CA ARG A 184 4.06 6.62 -10.00
C ARG A 184 3.84 5.22 -9.46
N GLY A 185 3.10 5.10 -8.38
CA GLY A 185 2.74 3.84 -7.76
C GLY A 185 1.32 3.85 -7.21
N VAL A 186 0.78 2.67 -6.98
CA VAL A 186 -0.58 2.47 -6.46
C VAL A 186 -0.49 2.06 -5.00
N VAL A 187 -1.25 2.72 -4.12
CA VAL A 187 -1.29 2.35 -2.70
C VAL A 187 -1.90 0.96 -2.55
N SER A 188 -1.10 -0.03 -2.13
CA SER A 188 -1.55 -1.42 -1.97
C SER A 188 -2.20 -1.64 -0.61
N SER A 189 -1.66 -1.03 0.46
CA SER A 189 -2.23 -1.09 1.80
C SER A 189 -1.76 0.07 2.68
N VAL A 190 -2.60 0.48 3.63
CA VAL A 190 -2.29 1.54 4.60
C VAL A 190 -2.25 0.94 6.00
N VAL A 191 -1.20 1.26 6.76
CA VAL A 191 -0.98 0.84 8.15
C VAL A 191 -0.76 2.05 9.03
N ASN A 192 -0.88 1.93 10.36
CA ASN A 192 -0.78 3.08 11.27
C ASN A 192 0.58 3.80 11.21
N PHE A 193 1.65 3.11 10.79
CA PHE A 193 3.00 3.66 10.71
C PHE A 193 3.45 4.01 9.28
N GLY A 194 2.57 3.89 8.28
CA GLY A 194 2.92 4.20 6.90
C GLY A 194 1.95 3.68 5.84
N ALA A 195 2.32 3.83 4.58
CA ALA A 195 1.58 3.30 3.43
C ALA A 195 2.51 2.45 2.56
N PHE A 196 2.00 1.31 2.09
CA PHE A 196 2.67 0.48 1.10
C PHE A 196 2.21 0.89 -0.29
N VAL A 197 3.16 1.16 -1.17
CA VAL A 197 2.92 1.61 -2.53
C VAL A 197 3.57 0.63 -3.49
N ASP A 198 2.76 0.04 -4.35
CA ASP A 198 3.21 -0.85 -5.42
C ASP A 198 3.73 0.00 -6.59
N LEU A 199 5.00 -0.20 -6.93
CA LEU A 199 5.67 0.50 -8.04
C LEU A 199 5.69 -0.32 -9.34
N GLY A 200 4.92 -1.41 -9.42
CA GLY A 200 4.84 -2.28 -10.60
C GLY A 200 5.98 -3.30 -10.67
N GLY A 201 6.48 -3.75 -9.52
CA GLY A 201 7.54 -4.77 -9.44
C GLY A 201 7.98 -5.06 -8.01
N MET A 202 8.00 -4.04 -7.15
CA MET A 202 8.22 -4.20 -5.72
C MET A 202 7.41 -3.19 -4.92
N ASP A 203 6.99 -3.59 -3.73
CA ASP A 203 6.33 -2.71 -2.77
C ASP A 203 7.36 -1.83 -2.08
N GLY A 204 7.13 -0.51 -2.08
CA GLY A 204 7.87 0.44 -1.26
C GLY A 204 7.05 0.92 -0.07
N LEU A 205 7.74 1.27 1.00
CA LEU A 205 7.12 1.79 2.23
C LEU A 205 7.32 3.30 2.30
N VAL A 206 6.21 4.01 2.47
CA VAL A 206 6.19 5.44 2.83
C VAL A 206 5.92 5.55 4.32
N HIS A 207 6.84 6.15 5.08
CA HIS A 207 6.66 6.37 6.52
C HIS A 207 5.61 7.46 6.78
N VAL A 208 4.93 7.49 7.95
CA VAL A 208 3.97 8.57 8.29
C VAL A 208 4.59 9.95 8.17
N SER A 209 5.88 10.05 8.53
CA SER A 209 6.64 11.28 8.46
C SER A 209 7.01 11.69 7.04
N GLU A 210 6.82 10.82 6.04
CA GLU A 210 7.13 11.06 4.62
C GLU A 210 5.87 11.18 3.76
N LEU A 211 4.67 11.04 4.36
CA LEU A 211 3.38 11.16 3.70
C LEU A 211 2.96 12.63 3.45
N SER A 212 3.18 13.51 4.42
CA SER A 212 2.85 14.94 4.30
C SER A 212 3.70 15.81 5.22
N TRP A 213 3.91 17.07 4.83
CA TRP A 213 4.56 18.10 5.65
C TRP A 213 3.72 18.51 6.86
N LYS A 214 2.39 18.29 6.82
CA LYS A 214 1.48 18.51 7.94
C LYS A 214 1.53 17.31 8.89
N HIS A 215 1.29 17.52 10.19
CA HIS A 215 1.14 16.41 11.13
C HIS A 215 -0.13 15.62 10.75
N VAL A 216 0.01 14.32 10.49
CA VAL A 216 -1.09 13.45 10.10
C VAL A 216 -1.20 12.36 11.16
N ASP A 217 -2.24 12.42 12.00
CA ASP A 217 -2.53 11.39 13.02
C ASP A 217 -2.93 10.05 12.38
N HIS A 218 -3.55 10.09 11.19
CA HIS A 218 -4.03 8.91 10.48
C HIS A 218 -3.65 8.95 8.99
N PRO A 219 -2.77 8.07 8.51
CA PRO A 219 -2.34 8.07 7.10
C PRO A 219 -3.50 7.84 6.13
N GLY A 220 -4.59 7.19 6.57
CA GLY A 220 -5.80 6.97 5.78
C GLY A 220 -6.63 8.23 5.48
N SER A 221 -6.34 9.38 6.10
CA SER A 221 -6.98 10.65 5.73
C SER A 221 -6.31 11.30 4.51
N VAL A 222 -5.07 10.90 4.19
CA VAL A 222 -4.26 11.49 3.11
C VAL A 222 -4.16 10.57 1.91
N VAL A 223 -4.11 9.24 2.13
CA VAL A 223 -4.02 8.25 1.05
C VAL A 223 -5.02 7.11 1.26
N GLN A 224 -5.74 6.72 0.21
CA GLN A 224 -6.64 5.57 0.21
C GLN A 224 -6.00 4.38 -0.51
N VAL A 225 -6.43 3.17 -0.13
CA VAL A 225 -6.00 1.95 -0.82
C VAL A 225 -6.52 1.96 -2.25
N GLY A 226 -5.61 1.89 -3.21
CA GLY A 226 -5.90 1.95 -4.65
C GLY A 226 -5.61 3.30 -5.30
N ASP A 227 -5.19 4.32 -4.54
CA ASP A 227 -4.86 5.63 -5.11
C ASP A 227 -3.53 5.57 -5.88
N GLU A 228 -3.50 6.25 -7.04
CA GLU A 228 -2.28 6.49 -7.81
C GLU A 228 -1.58 7.75 -7.28
N ILE A 229 -0.36 7.58 -6.76
CA ILE A 229 0.46 8.65 -6.18
C ILE A 229 1.86 8.66 -6.80
N GLU A 230 2.44 9.86 -6.92
CA GLU A 230 3.84 10.03 -7.34
C GLU A 230 4.75 10.08 -6.12
N VAL A 231 5.74 9.19 -6.07
CA VAL A 231 6.64 8.98 -4.95
C VAL A 231 8.08 9.00 -5.40
N GLU A 232 8.97 9.51 -4.56
CA GLU A 232 10.41 9.52 -4.81
C GLU A 232 11.10 8.42 -3.98
N VAL A 233 12.07 7.75 -4.60
CA VAL A 233 12.89 6.73 -3.95
C VAL A 233 13.94 7.39 -3.07
N LEU A 234 13.85 7.27 -1.75
CA LEU A 234 14.89 7.79 -0.85
C LEU A 234 16.07 6.83 -0.74
N GLU A 235 15.77 5.57 -0.43
CA GLU A 235 16.77 4.55 -0.13
C GLU A 235 16.27 3.19 -0.63
N VAL A 236 17.20 2.39 -1.15
CA VAL A 236 16.91 1.02 -1.58
C VAL A 236 17.82 0.06 -0.83
N ASP A 237 17.23 -0.80 -0.01
CA ASP A 237 17.93 -1.86 0.71
C ASP A 237 17.85 -3.16 -0.10
N MET A 238 18.95 -3.48 -0.81
CA MET A 238 19.11 -4.71 -1.59
C MET A 238 19.13 -5.98 -0.72
N SER A 239 19.53 -5.86 0.55
CA SER A 239 19.72 -7.03 1.43
C SER A 239 18.40 -7.53 2.02
N ARG A 240 17.45 -6.60 2.20
CA ARG A 240 16.12 -6.89 2.75
C ARG A 240 15.00 -6.74 1.72
N GLU A 241 15.35 -6.43 0.47
CA GLU A 241 14.41 -6.22 -0.63
C GLU A 241 13.33 -5.18 -0.27
N ARG A 242 13.76 -4.01 0.26
CA ARG A 242 12.85 -2.93 0.66
C ARG A 242 13.24 -1.60 0.05
N ILE A 243 12.24 -0.85 -0.41
CA ILE A 243 12.39 0.54 -0.85
C ILE A 243 11.73 1.46 0.16
N SER A 244 12.47 2.48 0.60
CA SER A 244 11.94 3.61 1.34
C SER A 244 11.50 4.70 0.36
N LEU A 245 10.23 5.07 0.42
CA LEU A 245 9.61 6.04 -0.47
C LEU A 245 9.19 7.30 0.29
N SER A 246 9.17 8.43 -0.42
CA SER A 246 8.69 9.71 0.09
C SER A 246 7.72 10.38 -0.85
N LEU A 247 6.60 10.86 -0.29
CA LEU A 247 5.69 11.80 -0.96
C LEU A 247 6.16 13.25 -0.79
N LYS A 248 6.93 13.53 0.26
CA LYS A 248 7.43 14.88 0.58
C LYS A 248 8.40 15.41 -0.45
N ALA A 249 9.30 14.58 -0.97
CA ALA A 249 10.33 15.01 -1.92
C ALA A 249 9.76 15.52 -3.27
N THR A 250 8.50 15.17 -3.56
CA THR A 250 7.77 15.67 -4.74
C THR A 250 7.05 17.00 -4.45
N GLN A 251 6.78 17.32 -3.17
CA GLN A 251 6.14 18.56 -2.73
C GLN A 251 7.21 19.63 -2.45
N GLN A 252 6.94 20.88 -2.85
CA GLN A 252 7.84 22.01 -2.55
C GLN A 252 7.91 22.22 -1.03
N ASP A 253 9.11 22.42 -0.49
CA ASP A 253 9.29 22.69 0.95
C ASP A 253 8.60 24.03 1.27
N PRO A 254 7.62 24.07 2.19
CA PRO A 254 6.95 25.32 2.55
C PRO A 254 7.93 26.41 3.01
N TRP A 255 9.09 26.03 3.57
CA TRP A 255 10.16 26.98 3.92
C TRP A 255 10.83 27.60 2.70
N GLN A 256 10.95 26.85 1.60
CA GLN A 256 11.53 27.34 0.36
C GLN A 256 10.55 28.25 -0.39
N GLU A 257 9.24 27.95 -0.36
CA GLU A 257 8.21 28.87 -0.86
C GLU A 257 8.18 30.15 -0.03
N PHE A 258 8.19 30.05 1.31
CA PHE A 258 8.20 31.21 2.19
C PHE A 258 9.43 32.09 2.00
N ALA A 259 10.62 31.51 1.87
CA ALA A 259 11.85 32.27 1.61
C ALA A 259 11.92 32.86 0.19
N SER A 260 11.16 32.32 -0.76
CA SER A 260 11.06 32.88 -2.12
C SER A 260 10.08 34.05 -2.18
N ASN A 261 9.01 34.01 -1.37
CA ASN A 261 7.98 35.04 -1.34
C ASN A 261 8.28 36.17 -0.35
N HIS A 262 9.02 35.90 0.73
CA HIS A 262 9.27 36.88 1.79
C HIS A 262 10.74 37.26 1.96
N GLN A 263 11.00 38.54 2.21
CA GLN A 263 12.34 39.08 2.43
C GLN A 263 12.57 39.51 3.88
N VAL A 264 13.83 39.49 4.32
CA VAL A 264 14.22 40.04 5.63
C VAL A 264 13.87 41.52 5.67
N GLY A 265 13.13 41.93 6.70
CA GLY A 265 12.60 43.28 6.90
C GLY A 265 11.14 43.45 6.48
N GLU A 266 10.49 42.41 5.95
CA GLU A 266 9.08 42.44 5.58
C GLU A 266 8.14 42.30 6.79
N LEU A 267 7.00 42.98 6.72
CA LEU A 267 5.89 42.88 7.68
C LEU A 267 4.96 41.74 7.26
N VAL A 268 4.79 40.76 8.13
CA VAL A 268 3.92 39.61 7.90
C VAL A 268 2.90 39.50 9.01
N TYR A 269 1.70 39.06 8.66
CA TYR A 269 0.65 38.76 9.63
C TYR A 269 0.89 37.39 10.26
N GLY A 270 0.78 37.30 11.58
CA GLY A 270 1.01 36.05 12.28
C GLY A 270 0.14 35.88 13.52
N ARG A 271 -0.16 34.62 13.84
CA ARG A 271 -0.95 34.23 15.02
C ARG A 271 -0.06 33.63 16.09
N VAL A 272 -0.18 34.08 17.33
CA VAL A 272 0.56 33.52 18.47
C VAL A 272 0.08 32.09 18.74
N THR A 273 0.96 31.10 18.62
CA THR A 273 0.64 29.70 18.93
C THR A 273 1.01 29.36 20.38
N LYS A 274 2.23 29.71 20.79
CA LYS A 274 2.77 29.29 22.08
C LYS A 274 3.67 30.36 22.71
N LEU A 275 3.52 30.54 24.02
CA LEU A 275 4.38 31.40 24.82
C LEU A 275 5.42 30.57 25.56
N VAL A 276 6.64 31.08 25.62
CA VAL A 276 7.75 30.51 26.40
C VAL A 276 8.43 31.63 27.20
N PRO A 277 9.08 31.38 28.34
CA PRO A 277 9.62 32.47 29.17
C PRO A 277 10.62 33.41 28.48
N PHE A 278 11.26 32.95 27.39
CA PHE A 278 12.23 33.72 26.61
C PHE A 278 11.67 34.28 25.29
N GLY A 279 10.37 34.09 25.00
CA GLY A 279 9.78 34.60 23.77
C GLY A 279 8.38 34.10 23.44
N SER A 280 7.91 34.40 22.23
CA SER A 280 6.62 33.97 21.70
C SER A 280 6.81 33.30 20.34
N PHE A 281 6.18 32.13 20.15
CA PHE A 281 6.07 31.47 18.86
C PHE A 281 4.84 32.00 18.14
N ILE A 282 5.09 32.57 16.98
CA ILE A 282 4.06 33.15 16.11
C ILE A 282 4.08 32.36 14.81
N GLN A 283 2.95 31.77 14.47
CA GLN A 283 2.76 31.12 13.20
C GLN A 283 2.59 32.18 12.11
N VAL A 284 3.48 32.15 11.12
CA VAL A 284 3.50 33.09 10.01
C VAL A 284 3.33 32.25 8.74
N GLY A 285 2.10 32.15 8.23
CA GLY A 285 1.74 31.29 7.10
C GLY A 285 1.45 29.82 7.44
N ASP A 286 1.35 28.99 6.41
CA ASP A 286 0.93 27.58 6.51
C ASP A 286 2.04 26.68 7.10
N GLY A 287 2.00 26.48 8.42
CA GLY A 287 2.86 25.53 9.14
C GLY A 287 4.28 26.01 9.43
N ILE A 288 4.54 27.32 9.34
CA ILE A 288 5.82 27.94 9.64
C ILE A 288 5.69 28.74 10.93
N GLU A 289 6.62 28.52 11.86
CA GLU A 289 6.67 29.21 13.15
C GLU A 289 7.92 30.09 13.23
N GLY A 290 7.73 31.34 13.62
CA GLY A 290 8.80 32.25 13.96
C GLY A 290 8.83 32.55 15.46
N LEU A 291 10.01 32.83 15.98
CA LEU A 291 10.23 33.16 17.38
C LEU A 291 10.46 34.67 17.52
N VAL A 292 9.64 35.31 18.35
CA VAL A 292 9.89 36.65 18.86
C VAL A 292 10.59 36.54 20.20
N HIS A 293 11.80 37.09 20.32
CA HIS A 293 12.50 37.16 21.59
C HIS A 293 11.84 38.22 22.50
N ILE A 294 11.84 38.04 23.83
CA ILE A 294 11.26 39.02 24.78
C ILE A 294 11.76 40.46 24.56
N SER A 295 13.00 40.62 24.11
CA SER A 295 13.63 41.92 23.81
C SER A 295 13.06 42.62 22.56
N GLU A 296 12.41 41.86 21.68
CA GLU A 296 11.83 42.30 20.41
C GLU A 296 10.29 42.37 20.48
N MET A 297 9.70 42.11 21.66
CA MET A 297 8.25 42.17 21.88
C MET A 297 7.76 43.58 22.22
N SER A 298 8.58 44.39 22.89
CA SER A 298 8.20 45.74 23.33
C SER A 298 9.42 46.65 23.47
N ALA A 299 9.21 47.97 23.40
CA ALA A 299 10.24 48.97 23.66
C ALA A 299 10.63 49.06 25.15
N HIS A 300 9.77 48.56 26.04
CA HIS A 300 10.02 48.50 27.48
C HIS A 300 10.57 47.13 27.89
N HIS A 301 11.31 47.06 28.99
CA HIS A 301 11.77 45.79 29.55
C HIS A 301 10.55 45.02 30.04
N VAL A 302 10.33 43.84 29.48
CA VAL A 302 9.22 42.95 29.84
C VAL A 302 9.84 41.66 30.39
N ASP A 303 9.45 41.32 31.63
CA ASP A 303 9.93 40.12 32.31
C ASP A 303 9.19 38.85 31.86
N LEU A 304 7.92 38.97 31.42
CA LEU A 304 7.12 37.86 30.90
C LEU A 304 6.37 38.22 29.61
N PRO A 305 6.47 37.39 28.55
CA PRO A 305 5.81 37.65 27.27
C PRO A 305 4.28 37.64 27.33
N GLU A 306 3.70 36.95 28.32
CA GLU A 306 2.25 36.91 28.60
C GLU A 306 1.66 38.29 28.93
N GLN A 307 2.50 39.26 29.32
CA GLN A 307 2.04 40.63 29.60
C GLN A 307 1.79 41.45 28.33
N VAL A 308 2.31 41.00 27.19
CA VAL A 308 2.30 41.76 25.93
C VAL A 308 1.42 41.11 24.88
N VAL A 309 1.41 39.78 24.82
CA VAL A 309 0.64 39.04 23.81
C VAL A 309 -0.12 37.87 24.44
N THR A 310 -1.30 37.60 23.92
CA THR A 310 -2.14 36.49 24.35
C THR A 310 -1.97 35.30 23.40
N PRO A 311 -1.98 34.03 23.87
CA PRO A 311 -2.06 32.87 22.98
C PRO A 311 -3.30 32.97 22.08
N GLY A 312 -3.11 32.83 20.77
CA GLY A 312 -4.17 32.93 19.77
C GLY A 312 -4.42 34.35 19.24
N GLU A 313 -3.76 35.37 19.77
CA GLU A 313 -3.82 36.74 19.26
C GLU A 313 -3.12 36.84 17.89
N GLU A 314 -3.64 37.69 17.01
CA GLU A 314 -3.09 37.92 15.69
C GLU A 314 -2.50 39.33 15.59
N LEU A 315 -1.25 39.41 15.15
CA LEU A 315 -0.49 40.65 15.14
C LEU A 315 0.49 40.71 13.96
N TRP A 316 0.83 41.94 13.58
CA TRP A 316 1.84 42.22 12.57
C TRP A 316 3.23 42.08 13.17
N VAL A 317 4.07 41.31 12.49
CA VAL A 317 5.43 41.02 12.91
C VAL A 317 6.39 41.20 11.75
N LYS A 318 7.56 41.77 12.05
CA LYS A 318 8.59 41.98 11.04
C LYS A 318 9.61 40.85 11.08
N ILE A 319 10.00 40.31 9.92
CA ILE A 319 11.08 39.32 9.82
C ILE A 319 12.42 40.04 10.02
N ILE A 320 13.17 39.70 11.07
CA ILE A 320 14.52 40.22 11.30
C ILE A 320 15.56 39.30 10.66
N ASP A 321 15.36 37.99 10.79
CA ASP A 321 16.33 37.00 10.33
C ASP A 321 15.59 35.73 9.90
N LEU A 322 16.09 35.11 8.84
CA LEU A 322 15.53 33.91 8.26
C LEU A 322 16.64 32.89 8.03
N ASP A 323 16.67 31.86 8.87
CA ASP A 323 17.64 30.76 8.79
C ASP A 323 16.98 29.53 8.15
N LEU A 324 17.26 29.34 6.86
CA LEU A 324 16.81 28.19 6.07
C LEU A 324 17.43 26.85 6.53
N GLN A 325 18.65 26.88 7.07
CA GLN A 325 19.35 25.66 7.49
C GLN A 325 18.78 25.12 8.79
N ARG A 326 18.39 26.01 9.70
CA ARG A 326 17.81 25.66 11.00
C ARG A 326 16.29 25.71 11.01
N ARG A 327 15.65 26.10 9.90
CA ARG A 327 14.19 26.29 9.81
C ARG A 327 13.69 27.15 10.96
N ARG A 328 14.28 28.34 11.11
CA ARG A 328 13.95 29.28 12.19
C ARG A 328 13.85 30.69 11.64
N ILE A 329 12.78 31.38 12.01
CA ILE A 329 12.56 32.78 11.69
C ILE A 329 12.61 33.58 12.98
N SER A 330 13.38 34.66 13.03
CA SER A 330 13.33 35.62 14.12
C SER A 330 12.44 36.78 13.73
N LEU A 331 11.42 37.01 14.54
CA LEU A 331 10.38 38.01 14.32
C LEU A 331 10.48 39.11 15.37
N SER A 332 10.01 40.32 15.04
CA SER A 332 9.92 41.44 15.99
C SER A 332 8.60 42.19 15.86
N ILE A 333 7.98 42.40 17.02
CA ILE A 333 6.77 43.22 17.18
C ILE A 333 7.19 44.69 17.32
N LYS A 334 8.30 44.94 18.00
CA LYS A 334 8.86 46.29 18.20
C LYS A 334 9.15 46.98 16.87
N GLN A 335 9.84 46.30 15.95
CA GLN A 335 10.18 46.88 14.64
C GLN A 335 8.98 46.96 13.70
N ALA A 336 7.89 46.22 13.99
CA ALA A 336 6.63 46.39 13.27
C ALA A 336 5.90 47.68 13.71
N ALA A 337 5.97 48.02 15.01
CA ALA A 337 5.39 49.24 15.56
C ALA A 337 6.15 50.54 15.20
N GLU A 338 7.44 50.45 14.85
CA GLU A 338 8.28 51.60 14.46
C GLU A 338 8.06 52.10 13.01
N GLY A 339 7.15 51.48 12.26
CA GLY A 339 6.82 51.85 10.88
C GLY A 339 7.69 51.15 9.83
N GLY A 340 7.03 50.61 8.81
CA GLY A 340 7.64 49.89 7.70
C GLY A 340 6.70 49.81 6.51
N ILE A 341 7.25 49.51 5.34
CA ILE A 341 6.51 49.43 4.08
C ILE A 341 5.63 48.18 4.12
N VAL A 342 4.31 48.38 4.00
CA VAL A 342 3.32 47.29 3.94
C VAL A 342 3.54 46.50 2.64
N ALA A 343 3.58 45.17 2.73
CA ALA A 343 3.64 44.31 1.55
C ALA A 343 2.42 44.57 0.63
N ALA A 344 2.64 44.60 -0.68
CA ALA A 344 1.63 44.98 -1.67
C ALA A 344 0.36 44.10 -1.63
N GLU A 345 0.46 42.88 -1.11
CA GLU A 345 -0.64 41.92 -1.01
C GLU A 345 -1.71 42.28 0.04
N TYR A 346 -1.39 43.18 0.99
CA TYR A 346 -2.31 43.57 2.06
C TYR A 346 -2.92 44.96 1.88
N GLN A 347 -2.65 45.63 0.75
CA GLN A 347 -3.26 46.92 0.39
C GLN A 347 -4.76 46.80 0.06
N GLU A 348 -5.27 45.61 -0.28
CA GLU A 348 -6.69 45.43 -0.65
C GLU A 348 -7.64 45.25 0.55
N HIS A 349 -7.13 45.02 1.76
CA HIS A 349 -7.98 44.71 2.91
C HIS A 349 -8.43 45.94 3.74
N PHE A 350 -7.87 47.12 3.48
CA PHE A 350 -8.29 48.35 4.14
C PHE A 350 -8.56 49.43 3.09
N GLY A 351 -9.84 49.76 2.94
CA GLY A 351 -10.27 50.93 2.18
C GLY A 351 -9.53 52.18 2.65
N GLU A 352 -9.30 53.09 1.70
CA GLU A 352 -8.77 54.44 1.91
C GLU A 352 -9.33 55.00 3.22
N HIS A 353 -8.48 55.24 4.25
CA HIS A 353 -8.60 56.26 5.30
C HIS A 353 -7.70 55.92 6.50
N ALA A 354 -6.38 56.08 6.35
CA ALA A 354 -5.45 56.14 7.49
C ALA A 354 -4.09 56.82 7.19
N TYR A 355 -3.99 57.75 6.23
CA TYR A 355 -2.74 58.42 5.87
C TYR A 355 -2.96 59.91 5.52
N ASP A 356 -1.96 60.75 5.76
CA ASP A 356 -1.87 62.07 5.14
C ASP A 356 -1.21 62.01 3.75
N ASP A 357 -1.26 63.10 2.98
CA ASP A 357 -0.77 63.20 1.59
C ASP A 357 0.76 62.98 1.42
N GLU A 358 1.50 62.78 2.52
CA GLU A 358 2.93 62.43 2.52
C GLU A 358 3.22 61.01 3.03
N GLY A 359 2.18 60.22 3.32
CA GLY A 359 2.29 58.79 3.62
C GLY A 359 2.68 58.46 5.06
N ASN A 360 2.48 59.36 6.03
CA ASN A 360 2.73 59.07 7.43
C ASN A 360 1.49 58.51 8.14
N TYR A 361 1.70 57.49 8.98
CA TYR A 361 0.68 56.93 9.87
C TYR A 361 0.47 57.87 11.06
N ILE A 362 -0.65 58.60 11.07
CA ILE A 362 -1.07 59.38 12.23
C ILE A 362 -1.91 58.45 13.10
N GLY A 363 -1.29 57.82 14.09
CA GLY A 363 -1.97 56.96 15.04
C GLY A 363 -3.18 57.66 15.65
N GLY A 364 -4.33 56.98 15.63
CA GLY A 364 -5.55 57.48 16.26
C GLY A 364 -5.32 57.74 17.74
N ALA A 365 -5.39 59.01 18.14
CA ALA A 365 -5.63 59.36 19.52
C ALA A 365 -6.93 58.65 19.93
N ILE A 366 -6.86 57.88 21.01
CA ILE A 366 -8.03 57.31 21.68
C ILE A 366 -8.90 58.50 22.08
N ASP A 367 -10.00 58.70 21.36
CA ASP A 367 -11.08 59.57 21.79
C ASP A 367 -11.87 58.82 22.87
N PRO A 368 -11.83 59.24 24.15
CA PRO A 368 -12.51 58.54 25.23
C PRO A 368 -14.04 58.64 25.15
N GLU A 369 -14.61 59.38 24.20
CA GLU A 369 -16.06 59.58 24.05
C GLU A 369 -16.69 58.88 22.83
N ALA A 370 -15.95 58.12 22.03
CA ALA A 370 -16.52 57.32 20.93
C ALA A 370 -17.07 55.97 21.42
N THR A 371 -18.01 56.02 22.38
CA THR A 371 -18.88 54.90 22.72
C THR A 371 -20.20 55.06 21.98
N SER A 372 -20.62 54.08 21.17
CA SER A 372 -22.01 53.53 21.19
C SER A 372 -22.43 52.77 19.91
N GLU A 373 -21.97 53.12 18.71
CA GLU A 373 -22.62 52.56 17.50
C GLU A 373 -22.13 51.14 17.10
N GLY A 374 -20.87 50.81 17.42
CA GLY A 374 -20.30 49.49 17.10
C GLY A 374 -20.77 48.37 18.05
N GLN A 375 -21.12 48.69 19.29
CA GLN A 375 -21.56 47.70 20.28
C GLN A 375 -23.04 47.31 20.06
N GLU A 376 -23.89 48.25 19.66
CA GLU A 376 -25.31 48.01 19.38
C GLU A 376 -25.53 47.10 18.15
N ALA A 377 -24.66 47.23 17.13
CA ALA A 377 -24.70 46.39 15.94
C ALA A 377 -24.33 44.92 16.22
N TRP A 378 -23.46 44.68 17.21
CA TRP A 378 -23.05 43.35 17.63
C TRP A 378 -24.08 42.70 18.58
N GLU A 379 -24.69 43.47 19.48
CA GLU A 379 -25.75 42.97 20.37
C GLU A 379 -27.02 42.56 19.60
N GLN A 380 -27.40 43.29 18.54
CA GLN A 380 -28.53 42.91 17.68
C GLN A 380 -28.26 41.61 16.91
N TYR A 381 -27.02 41.42 16.44
CA TYR A 381 -26.63 40.20 15.73
C TYR A 381 -26.69 38.95 16.63
N TYR A 382 -26.21 39.07 17.88
CA TYR A 382 -26.28 37.99 18.87
C TYR A 382 -27.69 37.71 19.38
N ALA A 383 -28.57 38.71 19.44
CA ALA A 383 -29.97 38.54 19.81
C ALA A 383 -30.80 37.80 18.74
N GLU A 384 -30.46 37.94 17.45
CA GLU A 384 -31.16 37.26 16.35
C GLU A 384 -30.66 35.82 16.10
N HIS A 385 -29.38 35.52 16.35
CA HIS A 385 -28.75 34.24 15.95
C HIS A 385 -28.33 33.37 17.14
N GLY A 386 -29.25 33.17 18.09
CA GLY A 386 -29.02 32.46 19.35
C GLY A 386 -28.30 31.11 19.22
N PHE A 387 -27.19 30.97 19.96
CA PHE A 387 -26.49 29.70 20.16
C PHE A 387 -26.33 29.44 21.66
N GLN A 388 -26.82 28.28 22.11
CA GLN A 388 -26.78 27.83 23.51
C GLN A 388 -25.40 27.29 23.88
N ALA A 389 -24.82 27.78 24.97
CA ALA A 389 -23.64 27.20 25.61
C ALA A 389 -24.07 26.46 26.88
N ASP A 390 -24.05 25.14 26.85
CA ASP A 390 -24.20 24.29 28.03
C ASP A 390 -22.83 24.08 28.70
N GLY A 391 -22.72 24.61 29.92
CA GLY A 391 -22.09 23.98 31.09
C GLY A 391 -20.58 23.78 31.12
N VAL A 392 -19.88 24.63 31.89
CA VAL A 392 -19.03 24.22 33.04
C VAL A 392 -19.00 25.37 34.06
N THR A 393 -19.31 25.06 35.33
CA THR A 393 -19.35 25.95 36.50
C THR A 393 -17.96 26.37 37.01
N PRO A 394 -17.85 27.51 37.74
CA PRO A 394 -16.57 28.07 38.20
C PRO A 394 -16.09 27.42 39.49
N ILE A 395 -14.76 27.24 39.63
CA ILE A 395 -14.13 26.79 40.88
C ILE A 395 -13.56 28.01 41.60
N ASP A 396 -14.02 28.19 42.84
CA ASP A 396 -13.59 29.18 43.83
C ASP A 396 -12.09 29.16 44.12
N ALA A 397 -11.56 30.36 44.36
CA ALA A 397 -10.24 30.60 44.94
C ALA A 397 -10.22 30.27 46.45
N PRO A 398 -9.04 29.98 47.03
CA PRO A 398 -8.82 30.23 48.44
C PRO A 398 -7.79 31.35 48.68
N ALA A 399 -8.10 32.15 49.70
CA ALA A 399 -7.36 33.30 50.20
C ALA A 399 -6.19 32.92 51.14
N ALA A 400 -5.35 33.93 51.41
CA ALA A 400 -4.12 33.94 52.20
C ALA A 400 -4.23 33.46 53.67
N GLY A 401 -3.11 33.03 54.24
CA GLY A 401 -2.93 32.89 55.69
C GLY A 401 -1.64 32.18 56.13
N ASP A 402 -0.64 32.98 56.51
CA ASP A 402 0.35 32.84 57.60
C ASP A 402 1.05 31.51 57.99
N ALA A 403 2.38 31.63 58.01
CA ALA A 403 3.31 31.35 59.12
C ALA A 403 3.55 29.92 59.68
N GLU A 404 4.82 29.53 59.53
CA GLU A 404 5.74 29.01 60.58
C GLU A 404 5.83 27.49 60.87
N SER A 405 7.10 27.09 61.09
CA SER A 405 7.65 25.90 61.76
C SER A 405 7.89 24.60 60.97
N ALA A 406 9.17 24.43 60.61
CA ALA A 406 10.08 23.32 60.93
C ALA A 406 9.58 21.86 60.93
N GLU A 407 10.20 21.01 60.10
CA GLU A 407 10.98 19.83 60.53
C GLU A 407 11.71 19.18 59.33
N GLU A 408 13.00 18.86 59.51
CA GLU A 408 13.77 17.94 58.64
C GLU A 408 13.16 16.52 58.69
N PRO A 409 13.45 15.64 57.72
CA PRO A 409 14.57 14.72 57.97
C PRO A 409 15.41 14.33 56.74
N ALA A 410 16.69 14.12 57.03
CA ALA A 410 17.61 13.10 56.52
C ALA A 410 17.31 12.39 55.19
N ALA A 411 18.25 12.52 54.25
CA ALA A 411 18.53 11.49 53.25
C ALA A 411 19.99 11.01 53.43
N ASP A 412 20.11 9.71 53.61
CA ASP A 412 21.33 8.89 53.43
C ASP A 412 21.67 8.82 51.93
#